data_AF-A0A965CPB1-F1
#
_entry.id   AF-A0A965CPB1-F1
#
_cell.length_a   1.000
_cell.length_b   1.000
_cell.length_c   1.000
_cell.angle_alpha   90.00
_cell.angle_beta   90.00
_cell.angle_gamma   90.00
#
_symmetry.space_group_name_H-M   'P 1'
#
loop_
_entity.id
_entity.type
_entity.pdbx_description
1 polymer ?
#
loop_
_entity_poly.entity_id
_entity_poly.type
_entity_poly.pdbx_seq_one_letter_code
_entity_poly.pdbx_strand_id
1 'polypeptide(L)'
;MSQELIPDNLNANLLMIQQWAINEDLGSGLFFRALELIRSMKPGEMEFNQKPDLYVMLILVLLLEKEEQDGRICISQNDFLDSFIEIQSLLQLDPLNCSKNDLCDFISISRADWLIGPPGSKLPLILDSKTGLYYFRKSWQLEDSTKSLILKKANVPIQVPDENLLFQALEDILLRHPVRFKEKALSLNPEQFLALFSAAHSSLLLLSGGPGTGKTAITVCLLRLLKRLGLANQPMLAAPTGRAAKRMLESISASLKSIRNLDSLDADRELLENIETSQTLHRLLGFHPGLGQFQAHEYAPLEADLLLVDEASMIDLSLMHRLLRAMDSQLPYLPPVQKLVLLGDSRQLPPVNAGAPFIDLAIEANRIHEESAKRLDRLPKQL
;
A
#
# COMPACT_ATOMS: atom_id res chain seq x y z
N MET A 1 26.80 25.24 -12.19
CA MET A 1 26.44 26.63 -12.52
C MET A 1 25.05 26.65 -13.10
N SER A 2 24.08 26.90 -12.23
CA SER A 2 22.77 27.47 -12.54
C SER A 2 22.41 28.23 -11.27
N GLN A 3 22.58 29.54 -11.32
CA GLN A 3 22.22 30.45 -10.24
C GLN A 3 20.69 30.40 -10.12
N GLU A 4 20.17 29.67 -9.13
CA GLU A 4 18.80 29.89 -8.68
C GLU A 4 18.75 31.30 -8.10
N LEU A 5 18.06 32.19 -8.82
CA LEU A 5 17.69 33.48 -8.27
C LEU A 5 16.81 33.22 -7.04
N ILE A 6 17.35 33.48 -5.85
CA ILE A 6 16.56 33.65 -4.63
C ILE A 6 16.31 35.15 -4.49
N PRO A 7 15.17 35.71 -4.95
CA PRO A 7 14.72 36.98 -4.45
C PRO A 7 13.94 36.72 -3.14
N ASP A 8 14.33 37.31 -2.01
CA ASP A 8 13.47 38.27 -1.31
C ASP A 8 13.85 38.56 0.15
N ASN A 9 13.65 39.83 0.51
CA ASN A 9 13.64 40.37 1.86
C ASN A 9 12.41 39.82 2.60
N LEU A 10 12.52 38.67 3.27
CA LEU A 10 11.42 38.07 4.04
C LEU A 10 10.98 39.03 5.16
N ASN A 11 9.66 39.18 5.35
CA ASN A 11 9.14 39.91 6.50
C ASN A 11 9.35 39.11 7.81
N ALA A 12 9.18 39.77 8.96
CA ALA A 12 9.38 39.14 10.27
C ALA A 12 8.53 37.87 10.45
N ASN A 13 7.28 37.87 10.01
CA ASN A 13 6.37 36.74 10.14
C ASN A 13 6.81 35.51 9.34
N LEU A 14 7.27 35.72 8.09
CA LEU A 14 7.79 34.66 7.23
C LEU A 14 9.11 34.09 7.77
N LEU A 15 9.96 34.93 8.38
CA LEU A 15 11.16 34.47 9.08
C LEU A 15 10.81 33.56 10.26
N MET A 16 9.77 33.89 11.03
CA MET A 16 9.31 33.06 12.15
C MET A 16 8.75 31.70 11.66
N ILE A 17 7.96 31.69 10.59
CA ILE A 17 7.46 30.44 9.99
C ILE A 17 8.60 29.61 9.41
N GLN A 18 9.60 30.25 8.79
CA GLN A 18 10.78 29.56 8.30
C GLN A 18 11.58 28.91 9.44
N GLN A 19 11.77 29.62 10.55
CA GLN A 19 12.44 29.07 11.73
C GLN A 19 11.66 27.90 12.34
N TRP A 20 10.33 28.01 12.40
CA TRP A 20 9.47 26.91 12.82
C TRP A 20 9.64 25.68 11.92
N ALA A 21 9.56 25.86 10.59
CA ALA A 21 9.75 24.75 9.65
C ALA A 21 11.12 24.07 9.79
N ILE A 22 12.18 24.83 10.11
CA ILE A 22 13.51 24.26 10.39
C ILE A 22 13.49 23.42 11.67
N ASN A 23 12.79 23.87 12.72
CA ASN A 23 12.69 23.14 13.99
C ASN A 23 11.85 21.86 13.90
N GLU A 24 10.94 21.78 12.92
CA GLU A 24 10.10 20.61 12.64
C GLU A 24 10.74 19.65 11.62
N ASP A 25 12.06 19.71 11.43
CA ASP A 25 12.84 18.87 10.51
C ASP A 25 12.46 18.97 9.01
N LEU A 26 11.61 19.93 8.61
CA LEU A 26 11.27 20.19 7.20
C LEU A 26 12.44 20.85 6.44
N GLY A 27 13.26 21.61 7.16
CA GLY A 27 14.36 22.39 6.60
C GLY A 27 13.91 23.61 5.78
N SER A 28 14.86 24.47 5.42
CA SER A 28 14.59 25.73 4.73
C SER A 28 14.13 25.57 3.27
N GLY A 29 14.55 24.49 2.61
CA GLY A 29 14.21 24.23 1.20
C GLY A 29 12.72 23.99 0.97
N LEU A 30 12.05 23.25 1.85
CA LEU A 30 10.61 23.01 1.76
C LEU A 30 9.80 24.28 1.99
N PHE A 31 10.23 25.15 2.92
CA PHE A 31 9.64 26.46 3.12
C PHE A 31 9.65 27.31 1.83
N PHE A 32 10.80 27.41 1.17
CA PHE A 32 10.88 28.20 -0.07
C PHE A 32 10.05 27.60 -1.20
N ARG A 33 10.00 26.27 -1.33
CA ARG A 33 9.12 25.60 -2.31
C ARG A 33 7.65 25.88 -2.06
N ALA A 34 7.21 25.81 -0.81
CA ALA A 34 5.83 26.12 -0.42
C ALA A 34 5.49 27.59 -0.71
N LEU A 35 6.42 28.51 -0.40
CA LEU A 35 6.28 29.93 -0.69
C LEU A 35 6.19 30.20 -2.19
N GLU A 36 7.05 29.57 -2.99
CA GLU A 36 7.06 29.68 -4.45
C GLU A 36 5.79 29.12 -5.08
N LEU A 37 5.29 27.96 -4.60
CA LEU A 37 4.02 27.38 -5.03
C LEU A 37 2.88 28.40 -4.85
N ILE A 38 2.77 28.99 -3.66
CA ILE A 38 1.73 29.99 -3.36
C ILE A 38 1.85 31.23 -4.27
N ARG A 39 3.06 31.74 -4.46
CA ARG A 39 3.34 32.90 -5.33
C ARG A 39 3.00 32.62 -6.80
N SER A 40 3.29 31.43 -7.28
CA SER A 40 3.01 31.04 -8.68
C SER A 40 1.51 30.93 -8.98
N MET A 41 0.72 30.51 -8.00
CA MET A 41 -0.71 30.21 -8.19
C MET A 41 -1.64 31.41 -7.97
N LYS A 42 -1.20 32.44 -7.25
CA LYS A 42 -1.93 33.70 -7.06
C LYS A 42 -1.12 34.88 -7.62
N PRO A 43 -1.04 35.04 -8.97
CA PRO A 43 -0.24 36.10 -9.58
C PRO A 43 -0.82 37.48 -9.23
N GLY A 44 -0.07 38.24 -8.44
CA GLY A 44 -0.34 39.60 -8.01
C GLY A 44 0.73 40.06 -7.01
N GLU A 45 0.86 41.36 -6.74
CA GLU A 45 1.76 41.88 -5.70
C GLU A 45 1.34 41.31 -4.33
N MET A 46 2.01 40.22 -3.95
CA MET A 46 1.70 39.40 -2.79
C MET A 46 2.41 39.96 -1.56
N GLU A 47 1.86 41.01 -0.97
CA GLU A 47 2.23 41.40 0.38
C GLU A 47 1.56 40.45 1.37
N PHE A 48 2.27 39.38 1.79
CA PHE A 48 1.85 38.51 2.89
C PHE A 48 1.37 39.31 4.10
N ASN A 49 2.01 40.46 4.40
CA ASN A 49 1.64 41.38 5.48
C ASN A 49 0.16 41.78 5.54
N GLN A 50 -0.55 41.80 4.41
CA GLN A 50 -1.93 42.29 4.34
C GLN A 50 -2.98 41.17 4.22
N LYS A 51 -2.55 39.90 4.15
CA LYS A 51 -3.39 38.77 3.75
C LYS A 51 -3.20 37.54 4.64
N PRO A 52 -4.01 37.39 5.70
CA PRO A 52 -3.90 36.26 6.64
C PRO A 52 -4.12 34.90 5.98
N ASP A 53 -4.96 34.85 4.93
CA ASP A 53 -5.22 33.66 4.12
C ASP A 53 -3.93 33.04 3.57
N LEU A 54 -2.96 33.85 3.15
CA LEU A 54 -1.72 33.35 2.55
C LEU A 54 -0.82 32.64 3.58
N TYR A 55 -0.79 33.12 4.82
CA TYR A 55 -0.03 32.47 5.88
C TYR A 55 -0.69 31.14 6.29
N VAL A 56 -2.03 31.10 6.39
CA VAL A 56 -2.77 29.86 6.67
C VAL A 56 -2.49 28.82 5.59
N MET A 57 -2.49 29.22 4.31
CA MET A 57 -2.15 28.33 3.19
C MET A 57 -0.71 27.83 3.25
N LEU A 58 0.24 28.71 3.60
CA LEU A 58 1.64 28.34 3.74
C LEU A 58 1.82 27.28 4.84
N ILE A 59 1.18 27.48 5.99
CA ILE A 59 1.21 26.52 7.10
C ILE A 59 0.54 25.19 6.70
N LEU A 60 -0.58 25.22 5.97
CA LEU A 60 -1.23 24.01 5.45
C LEU A 60 -0.30 23.21 4.54
N VAL A 61 0.39 23.87 3.60
CA VAL A 61 1.34 23.20 2.71
C VAL A 61 2.51 22.60 3.49
N LEU A 62 3.05 23.33 4.48
CA LEU A 62 4.14 22.84 5.32
C LEU A 62 3.74 21.65 6.18
N LEU A 63 2.55 21.68 6.77
CA LEU A 63 2.02 20.55 7.53
C LEU A 63 1.78 19.33 6.63
N LEU A 64 1.27 19.53 5.42
CA LEU A 64 1.15 18.42 4.45
C LEU A 64 2.50 17.81 4.07
N GLU A 65 3.54 18.62 3.87
CA GLU A 65 4.91 18.11 3.64
C GLU A 65 5.42 17.30 4.85
N LYS A 66 5.14 17.78 6.07
CA LYS A 66 5.48 17.06 7.31
C LYS A 66 4.81 15.70 7.37
N GLU A 67 3.50 15.66 7.12
CA GLU A 67 2.74 14.42 7.11
C GLU A 67 3.28 13.43 6.05
N GLU A 68 3.67 13.91 4.86
CA GLU A 68 4.34 13.07 3.84
C GLU A 68 5.70 12.52 4.30
N GLN A 69 6.50 13.32 5.01
CA GLN A 69 7.77 12.86 5.60
C GLN A 69 7.55 11.81 6.71
N ASP A 70 6.48 11.97 7.48
CA ASP A 70 6.06 11.03 8.53
C ASP A 70 5.33 9.79 7.99
N GLY A 71 5.21 9.67 6.66
CA GLY A 71 4.67 8.50 5.98
C GLY A 71 3.14 8.51 5.80
N ARG A 72 2.48 9.64 6.02
CA ARG A 72 1.05 9.86 5.75
C ARG A 72 0.86 10.56 4.42
N ILE A 73 -0.30 10.38 3.79
CA ILE A 73 -0.58 10.96 2.44
C ILE A 73 -1.52 12.16 2.48
N CYS A 74 -2.11 12.42 3.65
CA CYS A 74 -3.13 13.45 3.87
C CYS A 74 -3.15 13.91 5.32
N ILE A 75 -3.76 15.06 5.55
CA ILE A 75 -4.09 15.59 6.88
C ILE A 75 -5.60 15.86 6.96
N SER A 76 -6.23 15.56 8.10
CA SER A 76 -7.64 15.91 8.30
C SER A 76 -7.80 17.40 8.61
N GLN A 77 -8.96 17.96 8.28
CA GLN A 77 -9.31 19.34 8.66
C GLN A 77 -9.17 19.57 10.16
N ASN A 78 -9.57 18.60 10.98
CA ASN A 78 -9.48 18.72 12.43
C ASN A 78 -8.03 18.75 12.91
N ASP A 79 -7.21 17.81 12.43
CA ASP A 79 -5.78 17.74 12.80
C ASP A 79 -5.04 19.00 12.34
N PHE A 80 -5.34 19.50 11.13
CA PHE A 80 -4.79 20.76 10.65
C PHE A 80 -5.15 21.93 11.59
N LEU A 81 -6.41 22.05 11.97
CA LEU A 81 -6.86 23.15 12.85
C LEU A 81 -6.22 23.06 14.23
N ASP A 82 -6.09 21.86 14.77
CA ASP A 82 -5.50 21.66 16.10
C ASP A 82 -3.99 21.95 16.07
N SER A 83 -3.26 21.45 15.07
CA SER A 83 -1.85 21.82 14.85
C SER A 83 -1.66 23.31 14.56
N PHE A 84 -2.56 23.95 13.82
CA PHE A 84 -2.48 25.38 13.55
C PHE A 84 -2.60 26.21 14.84
N ILE A 85 -3.51 25.85 15.74
CA ILE A 85 -3.69 26.54 17.03
C ILE A 85 -2.40 26.44 17.87
N GLU A 86 -1.75 25.29 17.87
CA GLU A 86 -0.46 25.11 18.53
C GLU A 86 0.62 26.03 17.92
N ILE A 87 0.73 26.08 16.59
CA ILE A 87 1.67 26.96 15.88
C ILE A 87 1.38 28.44 16.16
N GLN A 88 0.10 28.84 16.16
CA GLN A 88 -0.32 30.20 16.47
C GLN A 88 0.12 30.61 17.89
N SER A 89 -0.01 29.69 18.85
CA SER A 89 0.43 29.92 20.24
C SER A 89 1.94 30.09 20.37
N LEU A 90 2.71 29.37 19.54
CA LEU A 90 4.18 29.40 19.54
C LEU A 90 4.73 30.64 18.84
N LEU A 91 4.20 30.98 17.67
CA LEU A 91 4.75 32.04 16.82
C LEU A 91 4.16 33.42 17.10
N GLN A 92 3.08 33.54 17.89
CA GLN A 92 2.45 34.83 18.26
C GLN A 92 2.28 35.79 17.08
N LEU A 93 1.89 35.26 15.92
CA LEU A 93 1.78 36.02 14.69
C LEU A 93 0.52 36.88 14.73
N ASP A 94 0.68 38.20 14.93
CA ASP A 94 -0.41 39.19 14.96
C ASP A 94 -1.46 39.05 13.83
N PRO A 95 -1.09 38.86 12.54
CA PRO A 95 -2.08 38.69 11.47
C PRO A 95 -2.81 37.34 11.49
N LEU A 96 -2.35 36.36 12.27
CA LEU A 96 -2.94 35.01 12.39
C LEU A 96 -3.77 34.82 13.65
N ASN A 97 -4.11 35.90 14.37
CA ASN A 97 -4.99 35.81 15.53
C ASN A 97 -6.47 35.68 15.11
N CYS A 98 -6.82 34.53 14.53
CA CYS A 98 -8.13 34.23 13.96
C CYS A 98 -8.82 33.04 14.67
N SER A 99 -10.15 33.00 14.65
CA SER A 99 -10.92 31.92 15.27
C SER A 99 -10.87 30.63 14.45
N LYS A 100 -11.21 29.48 15.05
CA LYS A 100 -11.32 28.19 14.32
C LYS A 100 -12.28 28.27 13.13
N ASN A 101 -13.34 29.07 13.23
CA ASN A 101 -14.30 29.29 12.13
C ASN A 101 -13.67 30.09 10.98
N ASP A 102 -12.88 31.11 11.29
CA ASP A 102 -12.18 31.90 10.27
C ASP A 102 -11.15 31.03 9.53
N LEU A 103 -10.43 30.17 10.25
CA LEU A 103 -9.50 29.20 9.67
C LEU A 103 -10.20 28.24 8.71
N CYS A 104 -11.33 27.65 9.12
CA CYS A 104 -12.15 26.81 8.25
C CYS A 104 -12.58 27.54 6.97
N ASP A 105 -12.95 28.82 7.08
CA ASP A 105 -13.33 29.62 5.93
C ASP A 105 -12.13 29.93 5.01
N PHE A 106 -10.95 30.22 5.58
CA PHE A 106 -9.72 30.43 4.80
C PHE A 106 -9.34 29.20 3.98
N ILE A 107 -9.44 28.01 4.56
CA ILE A 107 -9.08 26.74 3.90
C ILE A 107 -10.20 26.15 3.03
N SER A 108 -11.35 26.83 2.93
CA SER A 108 -12.45 26.40 2.08
C SER A 108 -12.11 26.53 0.59
N ILE A 109 -12.65 25.63 -0.23
CA ILE A 109 -12.53 25.70 -1.69
C ILE A 109 -13.06 27.06 -2.20
N SER A 110 -14.12 27.61 -1.61
CA SER A 110 -14.69 28.90 -2.02
C SER A 110 -13.72 30.08 -1.89
N ARG A 111 -12.78 30.03 -0.95
CA ARG A 111 -11.85 31.13 -0.66
C ARG A 111 -10.46 30.91 -1.25
N ALA A 112 -10.12 29.65 -1.55
CA ALA A 112 -8.83 29.24 -2.04
C ALA A 112 -8.92 28.39 -3.33
N ASP A 113 -9.89 28.68 -4.20
CA ASP A 113 -10.13 27.99 -5.49
C ASP A 113 -8.97 28.08 -6.50
N TRP A 114 -7.96 28.88 -6.21
CA TRP A 114 -6.71 28.99 -6.96
C TRP A 114 -5.63 27.99 -6.50
N LEU A 115 -5.78 27.38 -5.32
CA LEU A 115 -4.81 26.41 -4.75
C LEU A 115 -5.46 25.06 -4.39
N ILE A 116 -6.69 25.09 -3.88
CA ILE A 116 -7.44 23.95 -3.35
C ILE A 116 -8.60 23.64 -4.28
N GLY A 117 -8.68 22.39 -4.75
CA GLY A 117 -9.79 21.89 -5.56
C GLY A 117 -10.47 20.66 -4.98
N PRO A 118 -11.64 20.29 -5.50
CA PRO A 118 -12.27 19.02 -5.17
C PRO A 118 -11.49 17.82 -5.78
N PRO A 119 -11.79 16.58 -5.35
CA PRO A 119 -11.28 15.36 -5.97
C PRO A 119 -11.38 15.39 -7.51
N GLY A 120 -10.28 15.06 -8.20
CA GLY A 120 -10.17 15.13 -9.66
C GLY A 120 -9.77 16.50 -10.23
N SER A 121 -9.64 17.54 -9.39
CA SER A 121 -9.14 18.85 -9.81
C SER A 121 -7.71 18.82 -10.33
N LYS A 122 -7.34 19.83 -11.13
CA LYS A 122 -5.96 20.07 -11.60
C LYS A 122 -5.13 20.91 -10.62
N LEU A 123 -5.74 21.42 -9.57
CA LEU A 123 -5.08 22.27 -8.58
C LEU A 123 -4.08 21.49 -7.71
N PRO A 124 -3.06 22.15 -7.11
CA PRO A 124 -2.01 21.49 -6.34
C PRO A 124 -2.51 20.74 -5.10
N LEU A 125 -3.49 21.32 -4.41
CA LEU A 125 -4.09 20.73 -3.23
C LEU A 125 -5.49 20.22 -3.55
N ILE A 126 -5.84 19.10 -2.94
CA ILE A 126 -7.17 18.49 -3.04
C ILE A 126 -7.79 18.48 -1.65
N LEU A 127 -9.02 18.98 -1.54
CA LEU A 127 -9.87 18.79 -0.37
C LEU A 127 -11.01 17.85 -0.73
N ASP A 128 -11.01 16.65 -0.17
CA ASP A 128 -12.17 15.77 -0.25
C ASP A 128 -13.21 16.20 0.80
N SER A 129 -14.25 16.90 0.34
CA SER A 129 -15.32 17.41 1.21
C SER A 129 -16.14 16.32 1.89
N LYS A 130 -16.08 15.05 1.41
CA LYS A 130 -16.80 13.94 2.05
C LYS A 130 -16.08 13.42 3.28
N THR A 131 -14.75 13.40 3.23
CA THR A 131 -13.90 12.88 4.31
C THR A 131 -13.29 13.98 5.16
N GLY A 132 -13.25 15.22 4.66
CA GLY A 132 -12.59 16.35 5.31
C GLY A 132 -11.05 16.25 5.26
N LEU A 133 -10.50 15.54 4.28
CA LEU A 133 -9.06 15.29 4.14
C LEU A 133 -8.43 16.20 3.09
N TYR A 134 -7.29 16.79 3.42
CA TYR A 134 -6.41 17.51 2.49
C TYR A 134 -5.29 16.62 1.98
N TYR A 135 -4.97 16.76 0.71
CA TYR A 135 -3.91 16.04 0.04
C TYR A 135 -3.11 16.98 -0.85
N PHE A 136 -1.85 16.62 -1.10
CA PHE A 136 -1.25 16.97 -2.39
C PHE A 136 -1.95 16.20 -3.51
N ARG A 137 -2.17 16.87 -4.65
CA ARG A 137 -2.80 16.26 -5.83
C ARG A 137 -2.14 14.96 -6.25
N LYS A 138 -0.79 14.90 -6.24
CA LYS A 138 -0.03 13.70 -6.60
C LYS A 138 -0.42 12.50 -5.73
N SER A 139 -0.63 12.73 -4.43
CA SER A 139 -0.88 11.70 -3.42
C SER A 139 -2.32 11.23 -3.47
N TRP A 140 -3.27 12.16 -3.64
CA TRP A 140 -4.67 11.83 -3.92
C TRP A 140 -4.83 11.01 -5.21
N GLN A 141 -4.19 11.42 -6.30
CA GLN A 141 -4.25 10.69 -7.58
C GLN A 141 -3.68 9.27 -7.45
N LEU A 142 -2.58 9.13 -6.73
CA LEU A 142 -1.95 7.84 -6.48
C LEU A 142 -2.86 6.95 -5.63
N GLU A 143 -3.47 7.47 -4.57
CA GLU A 143 -4.42 6.75 -3.72
C GLU A 143 -5.64 6.29 -4.51
N ASP A 144 -6.30 7.21 -5.22
CA ASP A 144 -7.53 6.93 -5.98
C ASP A 144 -7.30 5.89 -7.09
N SER A 145 -6.19 6.01 -7.81
CA SER A 145 -5.81 5.06 -8.84
C SER A 145 -5.47 3.68 -8.25
N THR A 146 -4.76 3.65 -7.11
CA THR A 146 -4.44 2.40 -6.40
C THR A 146 -5.70 1.72 -5.88
N LYS A 147 -6.61 2.47 -5.26
CA LYS A 147 -7.93 2.00 -4.83
C LYS A 147 -8.70 1.37 -5.97
N SER A 148 -8.74 2.04 -7.13
CA SER A 148 -9.42 1.52 -8.32
C SER A 148 -8.83 0.19 -8.79
N LEU A 149 -7.50 0.04 -8.76
CA LEU A 149 -6.82 -1.20 -9.11
C LEU A 149 -7.05 -2.32 -8.07
N ILE A 150 -7.05 -2.01 -6.78
CA ILE A 150 -7.37 -2.96 -5.71
C ILE A 150 -8.79 -3.48 -5.88
N LEU A 151 -9.77 -2.59 -6.09
CA LEU A 151 -11.16 -2.96 -6.30
C LEU A 151 -11.35 -3.78 -7.58
N LYS A 152 -10.68 -3.38 -8.67
CA LYS A 152 -10.66 -4.17 -9.91
C LYS A 152 -10.14 -5.57 -9.63
N LYS A 153 -9.01 -5.69 -8.94
CA LYS A 153 -8.38 -6.96 -8.58
C LYS A 153 -9.29 -7.81 -7.71
N ALA A 154 -9.86 -7.26 -6.64
CA ALA A 154 -10.74 -7.97 -5.71
C ALA A 154 -12.04 -8.49 -6.37
N ASN A 155 -12.52 -7.80 -7.41
CA ASN A 155 -13.73 -8.17 -8.14
C ASN A 155 -13.46 -9.06 -9.37
N VAL A 156 -12.20 -9.41 -9.68
CA VAL A 156 -11.90 -10.35 -10.77
C VAL A 156 -12.56 -11.70 -10.45
N PRO A 157 -13.49 -12.18 -11.29
CA PRO A 157 -14.11 -13.49 -11.06
C PRO A 157 -13.05 -14.56 -11.25
N ILE A 158 -12.85 -15.37 -10.21
CA ILE A 158 -12.06 -16.59 -10.33
C ILE A 158 -13.01 -17.71 -10.71
N GLN A 159 -12.61 -18.48 -11.72
CA GLN A 159 -13.28 -19.73 -12.03
C GLN A 159 -13.07 -20.67 -10.85
N VAL A 160 -14.06 -20.70 -9.97
CA VAL A 160 -14.05 -21.55 -8.79
C VAL A 160 -14.00 -22.99 -9.27
N PRO A 161 -12.98 -23.77 -8.90
CA PRO A 161 -12.92 -25.18 -9.25
C PRO A 161 -14.09 -25.93 -8.63
N ASP A 162 -14.50 -27.03 -9.25
CA ASP A 162 -15.54 -27.92 -8.72
C ASP A 162 -15.31 -28.20 -7.22
N GLU A 163 -16.37 -28.11 -6.41
CA GLU A 163 -16.22 -28.28 -4.95
C GLU A 163 -15.59 -29.63 -4.59
N ASN A 164 -15.88 -30.70 -5.35
CA ASN A 164 -15.25 -32.00 -5.11
C ASN A 164 -13.76 -31.95 -5.43
N LEU A 165 -13.36 -31.27 -6.51
CA LEU A 165 -11.93 -31.09 -6.83
C LEU A 165 -11.22 -30.31 -5.72
N LEU A 166 -11.84 -29.24 -5.20
CA LEU A 166 -11.31 -28.47 -4.08
C LEU A 166 -11.12 -29.34 -2.83
N PHE A 167 -12.14 -30.11 -2.44
CA PHE A 167 -12.05 -30.97 -1.26
C PHE A 167 -11.04 -32.11 -1.46
N GLN A 168 -10.96 -32.70 -2.66
CA GLN A 168 -9.94 -33.70 -2.98
C GLN A 168 -8.54 -33.12 -2.88
N ALA A 169 -8.31 -31.91 -3.40
CA ALA A 169 -7.03 -31.24 -3.29
C ALA A 169 -6.67 -30.91 -1.83
N LEU A 170 -7.65 -30.48 -1.02
CA LEU A 170 -7.47 -30.25 0.42
C LEU A 170 -7.12 -31.54 1.18
N GLU A 171 -7.87 -32.61 0.95
CA GLU A 171 -7.59 -33.93 1.53
C GLU A 171 -6.18 -34.42 1.16
N ASP A 172 -5.79 -34.22 -0.09
CA ASP A 172 -4.49 -34.60 -0.60
C ASP A 172 -3.34 -33.85 0.11
N ILE A 173 -3.43 -32.52 0.24
CA ILE A 173 -2.34 -31.73 0.82
C ILE A 173 -2.32 -31.72 2.35
N LEU A 174 -3.44 -31.96 3.02
CA LEU A 174 -3.54 -31.90 4.49
C LEU A 174 -3.50 -33.28 5.16
N LEU A 175 -4.06 -34.32 4.54
CA LEU A 175 -4.17 -35.64 5.16
C LEU A 175 -3.23 -36.67 4.51
N ARG A 176 -3.19 -36.75 3.18
CA ARG A 176 -2.41 -37.77 2.46
C ARG A 176 -0.93 -37.42 2.38
N HIS A 177 -0.63 -36.20 1.95
CA HIS A 177 0.73 -35.69 1.74
C HIS A 177 0.94 -34.37 2.51
N PRO A 178 0.83 -34.36 3.85
CA PRO A 178 1.03 -33.15 4.64
C PRO A 178 2.49 -32.69 4.61
N VAL A 179 2.66 -31.37 4.62
CA VAL A 179 3.93 -30.74 4.99
C VAL A 179 4.27 -31.11 6.43
N ARG A 180 5.56 -31.34 6.73
CA ARG A 180 6.02 -31.77 8.05
C ARG A 180 7.00 -30.78 8.67
N PHE A 181 6.75 -30.42 9.91
CA PHE A 181 7.68 -29.64 10.74
C PHE A 181 8.15 -30.49 11.91
N LYS A 182 9.47 -30.71 12.01
CA LYS A 182 10.07 -31.60 13.03
C LYS A 182 9.39 -32.97 13.05
N GLU A 183 9.25 -33.60 11.88
CA GLU A 183 8.57 -34.89 11.65
C GLU A 183 7.06 -34.94 11.91
N LYS A 184 6.44 -33.88 12.44
CA LYS A 184 4.99 -33.82 12.67
C LYS A 184 4.28 -33.23 11.47
N ALA A 185 3.19 -33.87 11.04
CA ALA A 185 2.29 -33.32 10.03
C ALA A 185 1.75 -31.97 10.50
N LEU A 186 1.75 -30.98 9.60
CA LEU A 186 1.16 -29.68 9.85
C LEU A 186 -0.34 -29.84 10.09
N SER A 187 -0.83 -29.33 11.22
CA SER A 187 -2.24 -29.21 11.52
C SER A 187 -2.61 -27.73 11.48
N LEU A 188 -3.61 -27.41 10.66
CA LEU A 188 -4.10 -26.04 10.52
C LEU A 188 -5.17 -25.76 11.57
N ASN A 189 -5.14 -24.57 12.15
CA ASN A 189 -6.26 -24.09 12.96
C ASN A 189 -7.43 -23.65 12.04
N PRO A 190 -8.64 -23.40 12.58
CA PRO A 190 -9.80 -23.02 11.77
C PRO A 190 -9.59 -21.76 10.92
N GLU A 191 -8.87 -20.76 11.43
CA GLU A 191 -8.55 -19.51 10.71
C GLU A 191 -7.61 -19.76 9.52
N GLN A 192 -6.59 -20.61 9.71
CA GLN A 192 -5.66 -21.01 8.65
C GLN A 192 -6.37 -21.86 7.59
N PHE A 193 -7.29 -22.73 8.00
CA PHE A 193 -8.11 -23.49 7.06
C PHE A 193 -9.06 -22.55 6.28
N LEU A 194 -9.68 -21.58 6.94
CA LEU A 194 -10.50 -20.56 6.28
C LEU A 194 -9.69 -19.76 5.26
N ALA A 195 -8.46 -19.35 5.61
CA ALA A 195 -7.56 -18.66 4.70
C ALA A 195 -7.23 -19.51 3.46
N LEU A 196 -6.97 -20.80 3.65
CA LEU A 196 -6.70 -21.74 2.56
C LEU A 196 -7.93 -21.94 1.65
N PHE A 197 -9.11 -22.09 2.24
CA PHE A 197 -10.37 -22.18 1.51
C PHE A 197 -10.66 -20.88 0.73
N SER A 198 -10.51 -19.72 1.38
CA SER A 198 -10.71 -18.40 0.77
C SER A 198 -9.74 -18.15 -0.39
N ALA A 199 -8.53 -18.70 -0.31
CA ALA A 199 -7.56 -18.63 -1.39
C ALA A 199 -8.08 -19.27 -2.68
N ALA A 200 -8.95 -20.28 -2.65
CA ALA A 200 -9.52 -20.88 -3.85
C ALA A 200 -10.57 -19.98 -4.52
N HIS A 201 -11.27 -19.16 -3.74
CA HIS A 201 -12.43 -18.39 -4.21
C HIS A 201 -12.14 -16.91 -4.52
N SER A 202 -11.03 -16.36 -4.02
CA SER A 202 -10.75 -14.93 -4.13
C SER A 202 -9.53 -14.64 -4.99
N SER A 203 -9.61 -13.60 -5.82
CA SER A 203 -8.51 -13.07 -6.64
C SER A 203 -7.51 -12.22 -5.86
N LEU A 204 -7.95 -11.64 -4.75
CA LEU A 204 -7.11 -10.95 -3.78
C LEU A 204 -7.28 -11.62 -2.42
N LEU A 205 -6.17 -12.02 -1.81
CA LEU A 205 -6.13 -12.54 -0.46
C LEU A 205 -5.12 -11.75 0.37
N LEU A 206 -5.57 -11.17 1.48
CA LEU A 206 -4.70 -10.65 2.52
C LEU A 206 -4.60 -11.68 3.65
N LEU A 207 -3.37 -12.07 4.01
CA LEU A 207 -3.09 -12.89 5.17
C LEU A 207 -2.25 -12.08 6.17
N SER A 208 -2.92 -11.61 7.22
CA SER A 208 -2.28 -10.95 8.35
C SER A 208 -2.06 -11.94 9.49
N GLY A 209 -0.88 -11.90 10.10
CA GLY A 209 -0.58 -12.70 11.28
C GLY A 209 0.67 -12.18 11.99
N GLY A 210 0.76 -12.37 13.31
CA GLY A 210 1.96 -12.03 14.07
C GLY A 210 3.16 -12.93 13.76
N PRO A 211 4.36 -12.63 14.29
CA PRO A 211 5.50 -13.55 14.25
C PRO A 211 5.15 -14.91 14.87
N GLY A 212 5.58 -16.01 14.26
CA GLY A 212 5.35 -17.36 14.80
C GLY A 212 3.94 -17.94 14.59
N THR A 213 3.03 -17.23 13.92
CA THR A 213 1.65 -17.71 13.63
C THR A 213 1.56 -18.77 12.51
N GLY A 214 2.70 -19.23 12.00
CA GLY A 214 2.72 -20.24 10.94
C GLY A 214 2.43 -19.70 9.53
N LYS A 215 2.53 -18.38 9.29
CA LYS A 215 2.33 -17.75 7.96
C LYS A 215 3.05 -18.50 6.83
N THR A 216 4.31 -18.88 7.01
CA THR A 216 5.06 -19.59 5.98
C THR A 216 4.58 -21.02 5.76
N ALA A 217 4.07 -21.68 6.81
CA ALA A 217 3.51 -23.02 6.71
C ALA A 217 2.20 -23.02 5.91
N ILE A 218 1.31 -22.07 6.20
CA ILE A 218 0.07 -21.90 5.41
C ILE A 218 0.36 -21.47 3.98
N THR A 219 1.37 -20.62 3.73
CA THR A 219 1.80 -20.23 2.38
C THR A 219 2.12 -21.44 1.50
N VAL A 220 2.82 -22.44 2.04
CA VAL A 220 3.15 -23.66 1.29
C VAL A 220 1.88 -24.45 0.99
N CYS A 221 0.99 -24.63 1.96
CA CYS A 221 -0.31 -25.27 1.71
C CYS A 221 -1.13 -24.53 0.65
N LEU A 222 -1.13 -23.20 0.68
CA LEU A 222 -1.82 -22.37 -0.29
C LEU A 222 -1.25 -22.55 -1.70
N LEU A 223 0.07 -22.50 -1.85
CA LEU A 223 0.72 -22.73 -3.15
C LEU A 223 0.39 -24.12 -3.70
N ARG A 224 0.47 -25.15 -2.85
CA ARG A 224 0.15 -26.54 -3.22
C ARG A 224 -1.30 -26.73 -3.62
N LEU A 225 -2.22 -26.09 -2.90
CA LEU A 225 -3.65 -26.10 -3.22
C LEU A 225 -3.87 -25.45 -4.58
N LEU A 226 -3.42 -24.21 -4.75
CA LEU A 226 -3.64 -23.46 -5.99
C LEU A 226 -3.00 -24.15 -7.19
N LYS A 227 -1.83 -24.78 -7.03
CA LYS A 227 -1.19 -25.56 -8.09
C LYS A 227 -2.05 -26.74 -8.53
N ARG A 228 -2.62 -27.50 -7.58
CA ARG A 228 -3.55 -28.62 -7.86
C ARG A 228 -4.85 -28.17 -8.51
N LEU A 229 -5.27 -26.94 -8.24
CA LEU A 229 -6.45 -26.32 -8.85
C LEU A 229 -6.14 -25.65 -10.21
N GLY A 230 -4.89 -25.69 -10.68
CA GLY A 230 -4.46 -25.03 -11.91
C GLY A 230 -4.43 -23.50 -11.85
N LEU A 231 -4.45 -22.92 -10.65
CA LEU A 231 -4.45 -21.47 -10.37
C LEU A 231 -3.06 -20.92 -10.01
N ALA A 232 -2.01 -21.74 -10.08
CA ALA A 232 -0.63 -21.38 -9.77
C ALA A 232 0.35 -22.20 -10.63
N ASN A 233 0.18 -22.20 -11.94
CA ASN A 233 1.09 -22.85 -12.89
C ASN A 233 2.39 -22.07 -13.05
N GLN A 234 2.32 -20.74 -13.04
CA GLN A 234 3.47 -19.83 -13.12
C GLN A 234 3.47 -18.86 -11.93
N PRO A 235 3.70 -19.37 -10.71
CA PRO A 235 3.71 -18.52 -9.53
C PRO A 235 4.98 -17.66 -9.47
N MET A 236 4.82 -16.38 -9.19
CA MET A 236 5.92 -15.48 -8.84
C MET A 236 5.90 -15.19 -7.34
N LEU A 237 7.08 -15.23 -6.72
CA LEU A 237 7.27 -14.93 -5.31
C LEU A 237 8.11 -13.67 -5.16
N ALA A 238 7.63 -12.72 -4.36
CA ALA A 238 8.35 -11.49 -4.09
C ALA A 238 8.32 -11.07 -2.62
N ALA A 239 9.26 -10.22 -2.25
CA ALA A 239 9.26 -9.52 -0.97
C ALA A 239 9.86 -8.11 -1.14
N PRO A 240 9.62 -7.16 -0.24
CA PRO A 240 10.19 -5.81 -0.35
C PRO A 240 11.70 -5.80 -0.16
N THR A 241 12.26 -6.71 0.66
CA THR A 241 13.69 -6.79 0.96
C THR A 241 14.33 -8.09 0.50
N GLY A 242 15.62 -8.06 0.15
CA GLY A 242 16.35 -9.25 -0.31
C GLY A 242 16.48 -10.34 0.77
N ARG A 243 16.56 -9.94 2.05
CA ARG A 243 16.57 -10.88 3.19
C ARG A 243 15.24 -11.61 3.33
N ALA A 244 14.11 -10.89 3.21
CA ALA A 244 12.79 -11.49 3.24
C ALA A 244 12.58 -12.43 2.05
N ALA A 245 12.97 -12.01 0.84
CA ALA A 245 12.86 -12.84 -0.37
C ALA A 245 13.64 -14.16 -0.23
N LYS A 246 14.89 -14.10 0.26
CA LYS A 246 15.72 -15.30 0.49
C LYS A 246 15.13 -16.21 1.57
N ARG A 247 14.70 -15.65 2.71
CA ARG A 247 14.11 -16.41 3.81
C ARG A 247 12.83 -17.12 3.39
N MET A 248 11.97 -16.43 2.64
CA MET A 248 10.74 -16.99 2.09
C MET A 248 11.05 -18.20 1.19
N LEU A 249 12.01 -18.05 0.27
CA LEU A 249 12.42 -19.12 -0.63
C LEU A 249 12.95 -20.34 0.13
N GLU A 250 13.89 -20.13 1.05
CA GLU A 250 14.48 -21.21 1.85
C GLU A 250 13.40 -21.95 2.65
N SER A 251 12.46 -21.21 3.24
CA SER A 251 11.41 -21.81 4.08
C SER A 251 10.36 -22.55 3.26
N ILE A 252 9.97 -22.05 2.08
CA ILE A 252 9.05 -22.76 1.17
C ILE A 252 9.71 -24.04 0.66
N SER A 253 10.94 -23.94 0.16
CA SER A 253 11.69 -25.08 -0.36
C SER A 253 11.92 -26.16 0.71
N ALA A 254 12.28 -25.78 1.94
CA ALA A 254 12.42 -26.72 3.05
C ALA A 254 11.08 -27.41 3.39
N SER A 255 9.97 -26.66 3.35
CA SER A 255 8.64 -27.20 3.61
C SER A 255 8.20 -28.19 2.53
N LEU A 256 8.44 -27.90 1.26
CA LEU A 256 8.14 -28.84 0.16
C LEU A 256 8.97 -30.12 0.27
N LYS A 257 10.28 -30.00 0.56
CA LYS A 257 11.18 -31.15 0.76
C LYS A 257 10.83 -32.02 1.98
N SER A 258 9.99 -31.52 2.90
CA SER A 258 9.51 -32.31 4.05
C SER A 258 8.39 -33.30 3.70
N ILE A 259 7.79 -33.18 2.51
CA ILE A 259 6.70 -34.04 2.06
C ILE A 259 7.26 -35.42 1.73
N ARG A 260 6.59 -36.47 2.23
CA ARG A 260 6.98 -37.85 1.93
C ARG A 260 6.59 -38.21 0.49
N ASN A 261 7.46 -38.95 -0.18
CA ASN A 261 7.30 -39.39 -1.58
C ASN A 261 7.13 -38.22 -2.56
N LEU A 262 7.82 -37.10 -2.33
CA LEU A 262 7.78 -35.92 -3.20
C LEU A 262 8.05 -36.27 -4.68
N ASP A 263 8.95 -37.22 -4.95
CA ASP A 263 9.30 -37.67 -6.30
C ASP A 263 8.12 -38.25 -7.09
N SER A 264 7.05 -38.67 -6.39
CA SER A 264 5.81 -39.18 -7.00
C SER A 264 4.71 -38.13 -7.16
N LEU A 265 4.95 -36.89 -6.73
CA LEU A 265 3.98 -35.80 -6.72
C LEU A 265 4.36 -34.74 -7.76
N ASP A 266 3.96 -34.94 -9.01
CA ASP A 266 4.36 -34.07 -10.14
C ASP A 266 4.05 -32.59 -9.87
N ALA A 267 2.88 -32.28 -9.32
CA ALA A 267 2.48 -30.90 -9.00
C ALA A 267 3.40 -30.23 -7.96
N ASP A 268 3.83 -30.98 -6.93
CA ASP A 268 4.70 -30.46 -5.87
C ASP A 268 6.16 -30.37 -6.35
N ARG A 269 6.60 -31.28 -7.24
CA ARG A 269 7.92 -31.22 -7.89
C ARG A 269 8.03 -30.01 -8.82
N GLU A 270 7.05 -29.82 -9.70
CA GLU A 270 7.01 -28.67 -10.62
C GLU A 270 6.96 -27.35 -9.84
N LEU A 271 6.21 -27.31 -8.73
CA LEU A 271 6.20 -26.16 -7.85
C LEU A 271 7.60 -25.88 -7.27
N LEU A 272 8.33 -26.91 -6.82
CA LEU A 272 9.68 -26.76 -6.28
C LEU A 272 10.68 -26.26 -7.34
N GLU A 273 10.56 -26.73 -8.59
CA GLU A 273 11.37 -26.29 -9.72
C GLU A 273 11.07 -24.84 -10.13
N ASN A 274 9.79 -24.44 -10.15
CA ASN A 274 9.38 -23.09 -10.56
C ASN A 274 9.68 -22.01 -9.49
N ILE A 275 9.80 -22.40 -8.22
CA ILE A 275 9.97 -21.47 -7.09
C ILE A 275 11.40 -20.96 -6.93
N GLU A 276 12.39 -21.49 -7.67
CA GLU A 276 13.82 -21.17 -7.49
C GLU A 276 14.18 -19.67 -7.55
N THR A 277 13.31 -18.80 -8.07
CA THR A 277 13.55 -17.36 -8.22
C THR A 277 12.63 -16.47 -7.39
N SER A 278 12.68 -16.56 -6.06
CA SER A 278 12.15 -15.48 -5.20
C SER A 278 12.99 -14.22 -5.32
N GLN A 279 12.34 -13.06 -5.55
CA GLN A 279 13.04 -11.80 -5.85
C GLN A 279 12.53 -10.65 -4.98
N THR A 280 13.26 -9.53 -4.99
CA THR A 280 12.70 -8.30 -4.43
C THR A 280 11.63 -7.74 -5.35
N LEU A 281 10.64 -7.01 -4.82
CA LEU A 281 9.65 -6.30 -5.64
C LEU A 281 10.33 -5.35 -6.64
N HIS A 282 11.42 -4.68 -6.24
CA HIS A 282 12.20 -3.84 -7.12
C HIS A 282 12.80 -4.62 -8.30
N ARG A 283 13.35 -5.81 -8.05
CA ARG A 283 13.90 -6.65 -9.12
C ARG A 283 12.79 -7.22 -10.01
N LEU A 284 11.70 -7.69 -9.42
CA LEU A 284 10.52 -8.20 -10.12
C LEU A 284 9.95 -7.15 -11.08
N LEU A 285 9.84 -5.90 -10.63
CA LEU A 285 9.30 -4.79 -11.42
C LEU A 285 10.34 -4.13 -12.35
N GLY A 286 11.57 -4.67 -12.43
CA GLY A 286 12.63 -4.15 -13.28
C GLY A 286 13.08 -2.73 -12.91
N PHE A 287 13.28 -2.46 -11.62
CA PHE A 287 13.75 -1.15 -11.16
C PHE A 287 15.16 -0.83 -11.67
N HIS A 288 15.32 0.35 -12.26
CA HIS A 288 16.59 0.86 -12.76
C HIS A 288 17.11 2.00 -11.86
N PRO A 289 18.12 1.74 -11.00
CA PRO A 289 18.58 2.72 -10.00
C PRO A 289 19.04 4.05 -10.60
N GLY A 290 19.66 4.02 -11.78
CA GLY A 290 20.16 5.23 -12.44
C GLY A 290 19.06 6.15 -12.99
N LEU A 291 17.86 5.62 -13.24
CA LEU A 291 16.73 6.36 -13.82
C LEU A 291 15.59 6.56 -12.82
N GLY A 292 15.59 5.83 -11.69
CA GLY A 292 14.47 5.81 -10.75
C GLY A 292 13.17 5.27 -11.35
N GLN A 293 13.28 4.48 -12.42
CA GLN A 293 12.15 3.97 -13.20
C GLN A 293 11.98 2.47 -13.05
N PHE A 294 10.75 2.02 -13.25
CA PHE A 294 10.38 0.61 -13.28
C PHE A 294 10.00 0.22 -14.71
N GLN A 295 10.42 -0.95 -15.15
CA GLN A 295 10.12 -1.46 -16.49
C GLN A 295 8.72 -2.08 -16.55
N ALA A 296 8.29 -2.74 -15.48
CA ALA A 296 7.01 -3.43 -15.44
C ALA A 296 5.84 -2.43 -15.30
N HIS A 297 4.86 -2.57 -16.17
CA HIS A 297 3.63 -1.77 -16.18
C HIS A 297 2.54 -2.50 -16.99
N GLU A 298 1.36 -1.93 -17.13
CA GLU A 298 0.20 -2.57 -17.75
C GLU A 298 0.39 -2.96 -19.24
N TYR A 299 1.29 -2.29 -19.98
CA TYR A 299 1.70 -2.67 -21.36
C TYR A 299 3.01 -3.49 -21.45
N ALA A 300 3.62 -3.82 -20.31
CA ALA A 300 4.79 -4.68 -20.17
C ALA A 300 4.61 -5.43 -18.83
N PRO A 301 3.55 -6.25 -18.73
CA PRO A 301 3.05 -6.75 -17.45
C PRO A 301 3.86 -7.95 -16.96
N LEU A 302 3.58 -8.36 -15.73
CA LEU A 302 4.14 -9.58 -15.16
C LEU A 302 3.56 -10.83 -15.85
N GLU A 303 4.42 -11.70 -16.33
CA GLU A 303 4.06 -13.01 -16.91
C GLU A 303 3.87 -14.05 -15.80
N ALA A 304 2.77 -13.94 -15.06
CA ALA A 304 2.41 -14.85 -13.96
C ALA A 304 0.90 -15.07 -13.87
N ASP A 305 0.48 -16.18 -13.26
CA ASP A 305 -0.93 -16.42 -12.92
C ASP A 305 -1.24 -16.15 -11.43
N LEU A 306 -0.23 -16.37 -10.57
CA LEU A 306 -0.24 -16.05 -9.15
C LEU A 306 0.97 -15.17 -8.80
N LEU A 307 0.71 -14.06 -8.12
CA LEU A 307 1.74 -13.31 -7.41
C LEU A 307 1.56 -13.45 -5.90
N LEU A 308 2.60 -13.91 -5.21
CA LEU A 308 2.65 -13.97 -3.75
C LEU A 308 3.72 -13.01 -3.24
N VAL A 309 3.32 -12.13 -2.32
CA VAL A 309 4.21 -11.13 -1.73
C VAL A 309 4.29 -11.31 -0.22
N ASP A 310 5.49 -11.59 0.30
CA ASP A 310 5.76 -11.63 1.74
C ASP A 310 6.22 -10.27 2.28
N GLU A 311 6.04 -10.04 3.58
CA GLU A 311 6.30 -8.77 4.28
C GLU A 311 5.57 -7.58 3.64
N ALA A 312 4.31 -7.78 3.21
CA ALA A 312 3.50 -6.77 2.53
C ALA A 312 3.21 -5.52 3.38
N SER A 313 3.36 -5.60 4.71
CA SER A 313 3.30 -4.46 5.62
C SER A 313 4.37 -3.40 5.34
N MET A 314 5.47 -3.76 4.67
CA MET A 314 6.54 -2.81 4.31
C MET A 314 6.35 -2.17 2.92
N ILE A 315 5.22 -2.42 2.24
CA ILE A 315 4.97 -1.88 0.90
C ILE A 315 4.25 -0.54 1.02
N ASP A 316 4.89 0.52 0.53
CA ASP A 316 4.29 1.85 0.44
C ASP A 316 3.24 1.95 -0.68
N LEU A 317 2.47 3.06 -0.69
CA LEU A 317 1.42 3.28 -1.67
C LEU A 317 1.94 3.31 -3.12
N SER A 318 3.12 3.89 -3.36
CA SER A 318 3.72 4.00 -4.70
C SER A 318 4.13 2.64 -5.26
N LEU A 319 4.77 1.80 -4.44
CA LEU A 319 5.19 0.46 -4.82
C LEU A 319 3.97 -0.46 -5.00
N MET A 320 2.96 -0.37 -4.12
CA MET A 320 1.70 -1.09 -4.28
C MET A 320 1.00 -0.72 -5.59
N HIS A 321 0.92 0.58 -5.91
CA HIS A 321 0.34 1.07 -7.15
C HIS A 321 1.03 0.46 -8.39
N ARG A 322 2.37 0.49 -8.41
CA ARG A 322 3.17 -0.06 -9.52
C ARG A 322 3.01 -1.56 -9.66
N LEU A 323 2.98 -2.27 -8.53
CA LEU A 323 2.73 -3.72 -8.51
C LEU A 323 1.39 -4.04 -9.18
N LEU A 324 0.32 -3.38 -8.75
CA LEU A 324 -1.02 -3.61 -9.29
C LEU A 324 -1.13 -3.25 -10.78
N ARG A 325 -0.49 -2.17 -11.22
CA ARG A 325 -0.41 -1.82 -12.65
C ARG A 325 0.31 -2.89 -13.46
N ALA A 326 1.44 -3.39 -12.96
CA ALA A 326 2.19 -4.45 -13.64
C ALA A 326 1.41 -5.78 -13.69
N MET A 327 0.45 -6.00 -12.78
CA MET A 327 -0.44 -7.15 -12.82
C MET A 327 -1.64 -6.97 -13.77
N ASP A 328 -2.02 -5.74 -14.09
CA ASP A 328 -3.23 -5.40 -14.84
C ASP A 328 -2.98 -5.27 -16.36
N SER A 329 -2.56 -6.37 -16.98
CA SER A 329 -2.23 -6.40 -18.42
C SER A 329 -3.31 -5.77 -19.31
N GLN A 330 -2.89 -4.88 -20.20
CA GLN A 330 -3.70 -4.33 -21.31
C GLN A 330 -3.38 -5.00 -22.65
N LEU A 331 -2.52 -6.04 -22.65
CA LEU A 331 -2.12 -6.74 -23.86
C LEU A 331 -3.15 -7.82 -24.22
N PRO A 332 -3.56 -7.95 -25.49
CA PRO A 332 -4.60 -8.90 -25.90
C PRO A 332 -4.17 -10.37 -25.82
N TYR A 333 -2.85 -10.63 -25.76
CA TYR A 333 -2.27 -11.99 -25.78
C TYR A 333 -1.72 -12.43 -24.42
N LEU A 334 -1.69 -11.55 -23.42
CA LEU A 334 -1.16 -11.84 -22.10
C LEU A 334 -2.20 -11.42 -21.06
N PRO A 335 -2.91 -12.37 -20.42
CA PRO A 335 -3.95 -12.02 -19.45
C PRO A 335 -3.36 -11.34 -18.21
N PRO A 336 -4.17 -10.55 -17.48
CA PRO A 336 -3.79 -10.05 -16.17
C PRO A 336 -3.44 -11.19 -15.22
N VAL A 337 -2.53 -10.94 -14.27
CA VAL A 337 -2.23 -11.90 -13.21
C VAL A 337 -3.51 -12.17 -12.45
N GLN A 338 -3.96 -13.42 -12.39
CA GLN A 338 -5.31 -13.76 -11.90
C GLN A 338 -5.41 -13.68 -10.37
N LYS A 339 -4.33 -13.97 -9.65
CA LYS A 339 -4.34 -14.02 -8.19
C LYS A 339 -3.22 -13.22 -7.53
N LEU A 340 -3.56 -12.48 -6.48
CA LEU A 340 -2.63 -11.76 -5.61
C LEU A 340 -2.79 -12.24 -4.18
N VAL A 341 -1.71 -12.70 -3.57
CA VAL A 341 -1.66 -13.06 -2.15
C VAL A 341 -0.66 -12.14 -1.46
N LEU A 342 -1.15 -11.34 -0.50
CA LEU A 342 -0.33 -10.45 0.31
C LEU A 342 -0.21 -11.03 1.72
N LEU A 343 1.01 -11.36 2.14
CA LEU A 343 1.33 -11.85 3.47
C LEU A 343 1.99 -10.74 4.26
N GLY A 344 1.52 -10.47 5.48
CA GLY A 344 2.12 -9.42 6.30
C GLY A 344 1.71 -9.52 7.76
N ASP A 345 2.09 -8.51 8.52
CA ASP A 345 1.65 -8.33 9.90
C ASP A 345 1.12 -6.91 10.04
N SER A 346 -0.18 -6.77 10.28
CA SER A 346 -0.82 -5.46 10.44
C SER A 346 -0.37 -4.70 11.69
N ARG A 347 0.39 -5.33 12.58
CA ARG A 347 0.96 -4.72 13.80
C ARG A 347 2.45 -4.41 13.69
N GLN A 348 3.09 -4.72 12.56
CA GLN A 348 4.47 -4.31 12.32
C GLN A 348 4.56 -2.82 11.99
N LEU A 349 5.79 -2.31 11.96
CA LEU A 349 6.06 -0.96 11.53
C LEU A 349 5.55 -0.72 10.09
N PRO A 350 5.00 0.48 9.82
CA PRO A 350 4.58 0.88 8.49
C PRO A 350 5.76 0.96 7.51
N PRO A 351 5.49 1.08 6.20
CA PRO A 351 6.54 1.36 5.22
C PRO A 351 7.28 2.68 5.52
N VAL A 352 8.48 2.81 4.96
CA VAL A 352 9.31 4.01 5.13
C VAL A 352 8.75 5.21 4.35
N ASN A 353 8.17 4.97 3.16
CA ASN A 353 7.56 6.03 2.36
C ASN A 353 6.07 6.13 2.63
N ALA A 354 5.46 7.23 2.17
CA ALA A 354 4.08 7.55 2.46
C ALA A 354 3.04 6.53 1.98
N GLY A 355 2.07 6.28 2.87
CA GLY A 355 0.91 5.42 2.69
C GLY A 355 1.20 3.95 3.01
N ALA A 356 0.28 3.30 3.72
CA ALA A 356 0.43 1.93 4.22
C ALA A 356 -0.72 1.00 3.79
N PRO A 357 -0.91 0.73 2.48
CA PRO A 357 -2.11 0.06 1.96
C PRO A 357 -2.43 -1.28 2.61
N PHE A 358 -1.42 -2.09 2.94
CA PHE A 358 -1.64 -3.39 3.58
C PHE A 358 -2.27 -3.24 4.97
N ILE A 359 -1.82 -2.27 5.76
CA ILE A 359 -2.33 -2.03 7.12
C ILE A 359 -3.76 -1.49 7.02
N ASP A 360 -3.99 -0.51 6.14
CA ASP A 360 -5.31 0.10 5.92
C ASP A 360 -6.35 -0.96 5.49
N LEU A 361 -5.98 -1.83 4.55
CA LEU A 361 -6.84 -2.94 4.11
C LEU A 361 -7.07 -3.98 5.21
N ALA A 362 -6.05 -4.29 6.02
CA ALA A 362 -6.17 -5.28 7.09
C ALA A 362 -7.12 -4.82 8.22
N ILE A 363 -7.17 -3.51 8.50
CA ILE A 363 -8.11 -2.94 9.49
C ILE A 363 -9.56 -3.17 9.04
N GLU A 364 -9.87 -2.91 7.77
CA GLU A 364 -11.22 -3.07 7.23
C GLU A 364 -11.60 -4.54 7.03
N ALA A 365 -10.64 -5.41 6.67
CA ALA A 365 -10.86 -6.83 6.42
C ALA A 365 -11.32 -7.64 7.64
N ASN A 366 -11.08 -7.15 8.87
CA ASN A 366 -11.62 -7.76 10.09
C ASN A 366 -13.16 -7.85 10.08
N ARG A 367 -13.86 -7.02 9.27
CA ARG A 367 -15.32 -7.11 9.07
C ARG A 367 -15.75 -8.23 8.09
N ILE A 368 -14.90 -8.60 7.13
CA ILE A 368 -15.22 -9.59 6.07
C ILE A 368 -15.06 -11.05 6.57
N HIS A 369 -14.25 -11.25 7.62
CA HIS A 369 -14.04 -12.56 8.23
C HIS A 369 -15.34 -13.22 8.72
N GLU A 370 -16.33 -12.45 9.16
CA GLU A 370 -17.60 -12.97 9.67
C GLU A 370 -18.49 -13.64 8.60
N GLU A 371 -18.51 -13.13 7.37
CA GLU A 371 -19.28 -13.74 6.28
C GLU A 371 -18.63 -15.00 5.74
N SER A 372 -17.30 -15.03 5.69
CA SER A 372 -16.54 -16.20 5.26
C SER A 372 -16.59 -17.32 6.31
N ALA A 373 -16.59 -16.97 7.60
CA ALA A 373 -16.78 -17.91 8.70
C ALA A 373 -18.13 -18.66 8.61
N LYS A 374 -19.22 -17.99 8.19
CA LYS A 374 -20.52 -18.64 7.96
C LYS A 374 -20.51 -19.70 6.85
N ARG A 375 -19.53 -19.63 5.92
CA ARG A 375 -19.34 -20.66 4.89
C ARG A 375 -18.62 -21.90 5.45
N LEU A 376 -17.77 -21.76 6.47
CA LEU A 376 -17.13 -22.92 7.13
C LEU A 376 -18.13 -23.83 7.84
N ASP A 377 -19.17 -23.26 8.44
CA ASP A 377 -20.20 -24.05 9.14
C ASP A 377 -20.95 -25.01 8.20
N ARG A 378 -20.83 -24.81 6.88
CA ARG A 378 -21.44 -25.64 5.83
C ARG A 378 -20.48 -26.70 5.28
N LEU A 379 -19.20 -26.67 5.66
CA LEU A 379 -18.21 -27.63 5.19
C LEU A 379 -18.35 -28.98 5.94
N PRO A 380 -18.00 -30.11 5.30
CA PRO A 380 -18.03 -31.41 5.96
C PRO A 380 -17.12 -31.39 7.20
N LYS A 381 -17.64 -31.80 8.36
CA LYS A 381 -16.88 -31.87 9.64
C LYS A 381 -15.73 -32.88 9.65
N GLN A 382 -15.38 -33.45 8.50
CA GLN A 382 -14.40 -34.52 8.34
C GLN A 382 -13.03 -34.03 7.83
N LEU A 383 -12.87 -32.71 7.59
CA LEU A 383 -11.59 -32.06 7.26
C LEU A 383 -10.99 -31.31 8.45
#